data_AF-A0A3D2FM98-F1
#
_entry.id   AF-A0A3D2FM98-F1
#
_cell.length_a   1.000
_cell.length_b   1.000
_cell.length_c   1.000
_cell.angle_alpha   90.00
_cell.angle_beta   90.00
_cell.angle_gamma   90.00
#
_symmetry.space_group_name_H-M   'P 1'
#
loop_
_entity.id
_entity.type
_entity.pdbx_description
1 polymer ?
#
loop_
_entity_poly.entity_id
_entity_poly.type
_entity_poly.pdbx_seq_one_letter_code
_entity_poly.pdbx_strand_id
1 'polypeptide(L)'
;MIANSDSLLLANPEDDELRNAIVDARLSVAKSKNNLNEFKKVLQIDPKNRTAQYHIYMAEGITNHKKGHKNGQWDAIQSFAKAATAIDTVGNPYYWMGLAYEKKDEMDFELPLESYDKALSLFLTNEVRTKVDSTREQLLKRKKTYEDFWK
;
A
#
# COMPACT_ATOMS: atom_id res chain seq x y z
N MET A 1 23.28 10.68 11.44
CA MET A 1 23.54 9.60 12.42
C MET A 1 23.20 8.18 11.91
N ILE A 2 23.01 7.94 10.60
CA ILE A 2 22.73 6.59 10.05
C ILE A 2 23.95 6.01 9.29
N ALA A 3 24.95 6.83 8.96
CA ALA A 3 26.10 6.42 8.13
C ALA A 3 26.93 5.27 8.73
N ASN A 4 26.89 5.07 10.05
CA ASN A 4 27.69 4.06 10.76
C ASN A 4 26.84 2.97 11.43
N SER A 5 25.52 2.94 11.21
CA SER A 5 24.63 2.00 11.89
C SER A 5 24.99 0.53 11.61
N ASP A 6 25.48 0.25 10.41
CA ASP A 6 25.77 -1.13 9.98
C ASP A 6 27.02 -1.66 10.70
N SER A 7 28.05 -0.82 10.87
CA SER A 7 29.22 -1.15 11.69
C SER A 7 28.88 -1.30 13.18
N LEU A 8 27.94 -0.48 13.70
CA LEU A 8 27.50 -0.55 15.10
C LEU A 8 26.72 -1.85 15.39
N LEU A 9 25.87 -2.29 14.47
CA LEU A 9 25.16 -3.57 14.57
C LEU A 9 26.11 -4.77 14.50
N LEU A 10 27.12 -4.72 13.63
CA LEU A 10 28.14 -5.77 13.55
C LEU A 10 28.97 -5.87 14.84
N ALA A 11 29.24 -4.73 15.48
CA ALA A 11 30.00 -4.69 16.73
C ALA A 11 29.17 -5.15 17.95
N ASN A 12 27.84 -5.02 17.91
CA ASN A 12 26.94 -5.32 19.02
C ASN A 12 25.70 -6.12 18.54
N PRO A 13 25.88 -7.36 18.04
CA PRO A 13 24.80 -8.11 17.38
C PRO A 13 23.63 -8.47 18.30
N GLU A 14 23.89 -8.64 19.61
CA GLU A 14 22.91 -9.02 20.63
C GLU A 14 22.25 -7.82 21.33
N ASP A 15 22.59 -6.58 20.93
CA ASP A 15 22.01 -5.38 21.52
C ASP A 15 20.65 -5.05 20.87
N ASP A 16 19.61 -5.62 21.46
CA ASP A 16 18.22 -5.43 21.04
C ASP A 16 17.77 -3.97 21.08
N GLU A 17 18.24 -3.19 22.07
CA GLU A 17 17.87 -1.79 22.25
C GLU A 17 18.47 -0.94 21.12
N LEU A 18 19.78 -1.12 20.85
CA LEU A 18 20.46 -0.48 19.73
C LEU A 18 19.81 -0.83 18.39
N ARG A 19 19.49 -2.12 18.20
CA ARG A 19 18.84 -2.58 16.96
C ARG A 19 17.49 -1.90 16.76
N ASN A 20 16.65 -1.85 17.79
CA ASN A 20 15.35 -1.18 17.74
C ASN A 20 15.49 0.32 17.47
N ALA A 21 16.42 1.00 18.14
CA ALA A 21 16.68 2.42 17.92
C ALA A 21 17.11 2.73 16.47
N ILE A 22 17.95 1.86 15.87
CA ILE A 22 18.36 1.98 14.46
C ILE A 22 17.16 1.77 13.53
N VAL A 23 16.33 0.75 13.78
CA VAL A 23 15.12 0.50 12.99
C VAL A 23 14.19 1.72 13.02
N ASP A 24 13.90 2.26 14.21
CA ASP A 24 13.04 3.43 14.38
C ASP A 24 13.58 4.68 13.68
N ALA A 25 14.89 4.94 13.81
CA ALA A 25 15.55 6.04 13.13
C ALA A 25 15.48 5.90 11.60
N ARG A 26 15.70 4.69 11.07
CA ARG A 26 15.57 4.42 9.63
C ARG A 26 14.14 4.56 9.15
N LEU A 27 13.15 4.07 9.90
CA LEU A 27 11.72 4.23 9.58
C LEU A 27 11.31 5.70 9.54
N SER A 28 11.79 6.52 10.48
CA SER A 28 11.55 7.97 10.51
C SER A 28 12.12 8.67 9.26
N VAL A 29 13.36 8.34 8.88
CA VAL A 29 13.97 8.89 7.65
C VAL A 29 13.27 8.39 6.38
N ALA A 30 12.89 7.10 6.34
CA ALA A 30 12.18 6.51 5.22
C ALA A 30 10.83 7.20 4.99
N LYS A 31 10.05 7.44 6.07
CA LYS A 31 8.75 8.12 6.01
C LYS A 31 8.88 9.58 5.61
N SER A 32 9.79 10.33 6.23
CA SER A 32 9.96 11.77 5.97
C SER A 32 10.47 12.08 4.56
N LYS A 33 11.29 11.20 3.97
CA LYS A 33 11.84 11.38 2.62
C LYS A 33 11.17 10.52 1.55
N ASN A 34 10.14 9.76 1.92
CA ASN A 34 9.55 8.72 1.07
C ASN A 34 10.61 7.81 0.39
N ASN A 35 11.61 7.39 1.16
CA ASN A 35 12.79 6.70 0.64
C ASN A 35 12.67 5.17 0.80
N LEU A 36 12.35 4.49 -0.29
CA LEU A 36 12.23 3.02 -0.32
C LEU A 36 13.51 2.28 0.03
N ASN A 37 14.68 2.87 -0.21
CA ASN A 37 15.94 2.22 0.13
C ASN A 37 16.11 2.07 1.65
N GLU A 38 15.62 3.04 2.43
CA GLU A 38 15.68 2.96 3.90
C GLU A 38 14.71 1.90 4.44
N PHE A 39 13.51 1.73 3.85
CA PHE A 39 12.65 0.60 4.19
C PHE A 39 13.30 -0.75 3.86
N LYS A 40 14.03 -0.87 2.74
CA LYS A 40 14.75 -2.10 2.41
C LYS A 40 15.85 -2.41 3.42
N LYS A 41 16.58 -1.40 3.90
CA LYS A 41 17.58 -1.57 4.96
C LYS A 41 16.93 -1.98 6.29
N VAL A 42 15.73 -1.48 6.60
CA VAL A 42 14.98 -1.97 7.77
C VAL A 42 14.72 -3.48 7.63
N LEU A 43 14.30 -3.97 6.46
CA LEU A 43 14.07 -5.41 6.25
C LEU A 43 15.33 -6.28 6.29
N GLN A 44 16.53 -5.70 6.10
CA GLN A 44 17.78 -6.43 6.31
C GLN A 44 18.08 -6.66 7.79
N ILE A 45 17.54 -5.80 8.67
CA ILE A 45 17.74 -5.85 10.13
C ILE A 45 16.57 -6.59 10.80
N ASP A 46 15.34 -6.25 10.42
CA ASP A 46 14.09 -6.86 10.88
C ASP A 46 13.25 -7.28 9.64
N PRO A 47 13.41 -8.51 9.15
CA PRO A 47 12.69 -9.00 7.98
C PRO A 47 11.18 -9.05 8.13
N LYS A 48 10.67 -9.04 9.37
CA LYS A 48 9.24 -9.10 9.69
C LYS A 48 8.65 -7.71 10.00
N ASN A 49 9.41 -6.64 9.77
CA ASN A 49 8.97 -5.29 10.06
C ASN A 49 7.74 -4.91 9.22
N ARG A 50 6.56 -4.93 9.85
CA ARG A 50 5.26 -4.66 9.21
C ARG A 50 5.22 -3.29 8.51
N THR A 51 5.83 -2.27 9.11
CA THR A 51 5.86 -0.91 8.55
C THR A 51 6.67 -0.87 7.25
N ALA A 52 7.88 -1.43 7.25
CA ALA A 52 8.71 -1.46 6.05
C ALA A 52 8.08 -2.30 4.93
N GLN A 53 7.54 -3.48 5.26
CA GLN A 53 6.81 -4.32 4.31
C GLN A 53 5.64 -3.57 3.67
N TYR A 54 4.79 -2.91 4.48
CA TYR A 54 3.67 -2.12 3.99
C TYR A 54 4.09 -1.07 2.96
N HIS A 55 5.08 -0.24 3.29
CA HIS A 55 5.49 0.85 2.40
C HIS A 55 6.13 0.35 1.10
N ILE A 56 6.90 -0.74 1.16
CA ILE A 56 7.48 -1.37 -0.02
C ILE A 56 6.37 -1.92 -0.93
N TYR A 57 5.44 -2.70 -0.37
CA TYR A 57 4.35 -3.29 -1.15
C TYR A 57 3.40 -2.24 -1.74
N MET A 58 3.10 -1.16 -1.00
CA MET A 58 2.35 -0.03 -1.56
C MET A 58 3.05 0.60 -2.77
N ALA A 59 4.36 0.80 -2.70
CA ALA A 59 5.11 1.41 -3.79
C ALA A 59 5.25 0.48 -5.00
N GLU A 60 5.47 -0.82 -4.78
CA GLU A 60 5.44 -1.84 -5.84
C GLU A 60 4.09 -1.88 -6.52
N GLY A 61 3.00 -1.88 -5.75
CA GLY A 61 1.64 -1.87 -6.28
C GLY A 61 1.36 -0.63 -7.14
N ILE A 62 1.73 0.56 -6.65
CA ILE A 62 1.59 1.81 -7.43
C ILE A 62 2.43 1.77 -8.71
N THR A 63 3.65 1.22 -8.64
CA THR A 63 4.53 1.07 -9.81
C THR A 63 3.93 0.14 -10.84
N ASN A 64 3.38 -0.99 -10.41
CA ASN A 64 2.71 -1.96 -11.26
C ASN A 64 1.41 -1.38 -11.85
N HIS A 65 0.62 -0.67 -11.05
CA HIS A 65 -0.62 -0.04 -11.49
C HIS A 65 -0.40 1.00 -12.60
N LYS A 66 0.73 1.72 -12.56
CA LYS A 66 1.13 2.66 -13.62
C LYS A 66 1.41 1.98 -14.96
N LYS A 67 1.76 0.68 -14.98
CA LYS A 67 1.95 -0.07 -16.23
C LYS A 67 0.62 -0.19 -16.99
N GLY A 68 0.67 -0.09 -18.32
CA GLY A 68 -0.52 -0.02 -19.18
C GLY A 68 -1.16 -1.36 -19.53
N HIS A 69 -0.49 -2.49 -19.30
CA HIS A 69 -0.98 -3.82 -19.67
C HIS A 69 -1.67 -4.53 -18.50
N LYS A 70 -2.67 -5.39 -18.81
CA LYS A 70 -3.51 -6.11 -17.83
C LYS A 70 -2.72 -6.87 -16.76
N ASN A 71 -1.58 -7.47 -17.12
CA ASN A 71 -0.71 -8.16 -16.14
C ASN A 71 -0.18 -7.21 -15.06
N GLY A 72 0.06 -5.94 -15.40
CA GLY A 72 0.50 -4.95 -14.41
C GLY A 72 -0.57 -4.65 -13.36
N GLN A 73 -1.86 -4.83 -13.69
CA GLN A 73 -2.94 -4.66 -12.72
C GLN A 73 -3.04 -5.85 -11.78
N TRP A 74 -2.82 -7.07 -12.28
CA TRP A 74 -2.71 -8.25 -11.42
C TRP A 74 -1.55 -8.13 -10.43
N ASP A 75 -0.37 -7.73 -10.91
CA ASP A 75 0.79 -7.51 -10.03
C ASP A 75 0.52 -6.40 -9.00
N ALA A 76 -0.22 -5.35 -9.42
CA ALA A 76 -0.62 -4.28 -8.52
C ALA A 76 -1.55 -4.76 -7.40
N ILE A 77 -2.61 -5.48 -7.76
CA ILE A 77 -3.59 -6.06 -6.82
C ILE A 77 -2.86 -6.96 -5.81
N GLN A 78 -1.95 -7.82 -6.27
CA GLN A 78 -1.17 -8.70 -5.39
C GLN A 78 -0.29 -7.91 -4.41
N SER A 79 0.41 -6.87 -4.88
CA SER A 79 1.21 -6.01 -4.02
C SER A 79 0.33 -5.28 -3.00
N PHE A 80 -0.81 -4.73 -3.39
CA PHE A 80 -1.71 -4.07 -2.44
C PHE A 80 -2.32 -5.03 -1.42
N ALA A 81 -2.66 -6.27 -1.82
CA ALA A 81 -3.10 -7.30 -0.88
C ALA A 81 -2.02 -7.63 0.15
N LYS A 82 -0.74 -7.73 -0.26
CA LYS A 82 0.38 -7.89 0.69
C LYS A 82 0.53 -6.69 1.62
N ALA A 83 0.32 -5.47 1.14
CA ALA A 83 0.31 -4.28 1.99
C ALA A 83 -0.82 -4.31 3.02
N ALA A 84 -2.04 -4.71 2.61
CA ALA A 84 -3.17 -4.88 3.51
C ALA A 84 -2.91 -5.95 4.60
N THR A 85 -2.22 -7.03 4.26
CA THR A 85 -1.80 -8.03 5.26
C THR A 85 -0.72 -7.46 6.19
N ALA A 86 0.22 -6.67 5.66
CA ALA A 86 1.27 -6.06 6.46
C ALA A 86 0.72 -5.07 7.49
N ILE A 87 -0.28 -4.23 7.14
CA ILE A 87 -1.02 -3.39 8.08
C ILE A 87 -2.51 -3.46 7.72
N ASP A 88 -3.27 -4.17 8.55
CA ASP A 88 -4.67 -4.56 8.35
C ASP A 88 -5.69 -3.51 8.83
N THR A 89 -5.22 -2.46 9.47
CA THR A 89 -6.04 -1.37 10.02
C THR A 89 -6.17 -0.18 9.07
N VAL A 90 -5.44 -0.15 7.96
CA VAL A 90 -5.42 0.99 7.03
C VAL A 90 -6.12 0.67 5.70
N GLY A 91 -6.95 1.60 5.24
CA GLY A 91 -7.77 1.43 4.04
C GLY A 91 -7.06 1.74 2.72
N ASN A 92 -5.90 2.41 2.77
CA ASN A 92 -5.19 2.85 1.56
C ASN A 92 -4.91 1.70 0.56
N PRO A 93 -4.44 0.50 0.96
CA PRO A 93 -4.23 -0.60 0.03
C PRO A 93 -5.51 -0.99 -0.73
N TYR A 94 -6.65 -1.07 -0.03
CA TYR A 94 -7.93 -1.43 -0.64
C TYR A 94 -8.43 -0.38 -1.62
N TYR A 95 -8.21 0.91 -1.35
CA TYR A 95 -8.50 1.97 -2.33
C TYR A 95 -7.72 1.74 -3.63
N TRP A 96 -6.42 1.46 -3.53
CA TRP A 96 -5.61 1.18 -4.69
C TRP A 96 -5.94 -0.15 -5.39
N MET A 97 -6.38 -1.17 -4.64
CA MET A 97 -6.93 -2.41 -5.22
C MET A 97 -8.15 -2.12 -6.08
N GLY A 98 -9.09 -1.30 -5.60
CA GLY A 98 -10.27 -0.92 -6.38
C GLY A 98 -9.90 -0.25 -7.71
N LEU A 99 -8.98 0.71 -7.67
CA LEU A 99 -8.47 1.36 -8.89
C LEU A 99 -7.80 0.35 -9.85
N ALA A 100 -7.07 -0.63 -9.32
CA ALA A 100 -6.44 -1.66 -10.13
C ALA A 100 -7.47 -2.65 -10.73
N TYR A 101 -8.54 -2.99 -9.99
CA TYR A 101 -9.64 -3.78 -10.53
C TYR A 101 -10.36 -3.05 -11.67
N GLU A 102 -10.70 -1.77 -11.49
CA GLU A 102 -11.32 -0.96 -12.56
C GLU A 102 -10.44 -0.90 -13.81
N LYS A 103 -9.14 -0.68 -13.64
CA LYS A 103 -8.20 -0.61 -14.77
C LYS A 103 -7.96 -1.97 -15.43
N LYS A 104 -8.10 -3.07 -14.70
CA LYS A 104 -8.00 -4.43 -15.23
C LYS A 104 -9.22 -4.76 -16.11
N ASP A 105 -10.40 -4.36 -15.66
CA ASP A 105 -11.68 -4.62 -16.31
C ASP A 105 -12.71 -3.52 -15.97
N GLU A 106 -12.99 -2.64 -16.93
CA GLU A 106 -13.88 -1.50 -16.73
C GLU A 106 -15.35 -1.90 -16.55
N MET A 107 -15.71 -3.14 -16.90
CA MET A 107 -17.06 -3.69 -16.71
C MET A 107 -17.22 -4.47 -15.41
N ASP A 108 -16.13 -4.67 -14.65
CA ASP A 108 -16.21 -5.23 -13.31
C ASP A 108 -16.58 -4.13 -12.31
N PHE A 109 -17.83 -4.14 -11.87
CA PHE A 109 -18.32 -3.20 -10.87
C PHE A 109 -18.22 -3.74 -9.44
N GLU A 110 -18.24 -5.06 -9.25
CA GLU A 110 -18.37 -5.65 -7.92
C GLU A 110 -17.04 -5.60 -7.16
N LEU A 111 -15.94 -6.08 -7.75
CA LEU A 111 -14.66 -6.14 -7.06
C LEU A 111 -14.10 -4.75 -6.68
N PRO A 112 -14.19 -3.71 -7.52
CA PRO A 112 -13.78 -2.39 -7.08
C PRO A 112 -14.70 -1.80 -6.01
N LEU A 113 -16.03 -1.97 -6.09
CA LEU A 113 -16.96 -1.48 -5.07
C LEU A 113 -16.68 -2.14 -3.71
N GLU A 114 -16.50 -3.46 -3.68
CA GLU A 114 -16.11 -4.18 -2.46
C GLU A 114 -14.80 -3.65 -1.89
N SER A 115 -13.81 -3.39 -2.75
CA SER A 115 -12.53 -2.81 -2.34
C SER A 115 -12.69 -1.40 -1.75
N TYR A 116 -13.54 -0.55 -2.34
CA TYR A 116 -13.80 0.79 -1.80
C TYR A 116 -14.58 0.75 -0.49
N ASP A 117 -15.58 -0.12 -0.37
CA ASP A 117 -16.30 -0.33 0.90
C ASP A 117 -15.36 -0.81 2.00
N LYS A 118 -14.47 -1.75 1.68
CA LYS A 118 -13.44 -2.21 2.62
C LYS A 118 -12.49 -1.07 3.01
N ALA A 119 -12.05 -0.24 2.06
CA ALA A 119 -11.19 0.91 2.34
C ALA A 119 -11.88 1.90 3.31
N LEU A 120 -13.16 2.21 3.08
CA LEU A 120 -13.94 3.14 3.91
C LEU A 120 -14.19 2.60 5.33
N SER A 121 -14.24 1.28 5.49
CA SER A 121 -14.37 0.61 6.80
C SER A 121 -13.10 0.67 7.66
N LEU A 122 -11.96 1.08 7.10
CA LEU A 122 -10.66 1.12 7.75
C LEU A 122 -10.16 2.56 7.94
N PHE A 123 -9.01 2.73 8.59
CA PHE A 123 -8.40 4.04 8.77
C PHE A 123 -7.97 4.63 7.42
N LEU A 124 -8.41 5.86 7.17
CA LEU A 124 -8.03 6.70 6.05
C LEU A 124 -7.85 8.13 6.56
N THR A 125 -6.93 8.88 5.96
CA THR A 125 -6.92 10.34 6.15
C THR A 125 -8.17 10.95 5.53
N ASN A 126 -8.61 12.13 6.01
CA ASN A 126 -9.78 12.80 5.44
C ASN A 126 -9.64 13.01 3.93
N GLU A 127 -8.46 13.39 3.46
CA GLU A 127 -8.19 13.57 2.03
C GLU A 127 -8.40 12.27 1.23
N VAL A 128 -7.88 11.14 1.73
CA VAL A 128 -8.03 9.86 1.03
C VAL A 128 -9.47 9.36 1.13
N ARG A 129 -10.13 9.53 2.27
CA ARG A 129 -11.56 9.18 2.42
C ARG A 129 -12.43 9.89 1.39
N THR A 130 -12.29 11.20 1.23
CA THR A 130 -13.02 11.97 0.21
C THR A 130 -12.76 11.45 -1.20
N LYS A 131 -11.52 11.05 -1.52
CA LYS A 131 -11.20 10.44 -2.82
C LYS A 131 -11.91 9.10 -2.99
N VAL A 132 -11.88 8.23 -1.98
CA VAL A 132 -12.55 6.92 -2.03
C VAL A 132 -14.07 7.09 -2.21
N ASP A 133 -14.70 7.97 -1.42
CA ASP A 133 -16.13 8.25 -1.53
C ASP A 133 -16.50 8.74 -2.94
N SER A 134 -15.76 9.73 -3.46
CA SER A 134 -15.98 10.26 -4.81
C SER A 134 -15.81 9.18 -5.89
N THR A 135 -14.73 8.39 -5.84
CA THR A 135 -14.48 7.32 -6.83
C THR A 135 -15.58 6.25 -6.77
N ARG A 136 -15.97 5.84 -5.56
CA ARG A 136 -17.05 4.88 -5.34
C ARG A 136 -18.39 5.38 -5.89
N GLU A 137 -18.75 6.63 -5.62
CA GLU A 137 -19.97 7.24 -6.16
C GLU A 137 -19.98 7.29 -7.69
N GLN A 138 -18.84 7.61 -8.31
CA GLN A 138 -18.70 7.61 -9.77
C GLN A 138 -18.90 6.21 -10.33
N LEU A 139 -18.34 5.19 -9.69
CA LEU A 139 -18.50 3.79 -10.11
C LEU A 139 -19.96 3.33 -9.98
N LEU A 140 -20.65 3.69 -8.90
CA LEU A 140 -22.08 3.39 -8.73
C LEU A 140 -22.94 4.06 -9.82
N LYS A 141 -22.63 5.31 -10.18
CA LYS A 141 -23.31 6.00 -11.29
C LYS A 141 -23.07 5.27 -12.61
N ARG A 142 -21.82 4.87 -12.90
CA ARG A 142 -21.47 4.10 -14.11
C ARG A 142 -22.20 2.75 -14.16
N LYS A 143 -22.24 2.02 -13.03
CA LYS A 143 -22.97 0.76 -12.90
C LYS A 143 -24.46 0.94 -13.23
N LYS A 144 -25.10 1.94 -12.62
CA LYS A 144 -26.51 2.25 -12.88
C LYS A 144 -26.77 2.56 -14.35
N THR A 145 -25.94 3.40 -14.97
CA THR A 145 -26.07 3.72 -16.40
C THR A 145 -25.94 2.47 -17.27
N TYR A 146 -25.00 1.56 -16.95
CA TYR A 146 -24.83 0.30 -17.66
C TYR A 146 -26.07 -0.59 -17.51
N GLU A 147 -26.57 -0.78 -16.28
CA GLU A 147 -27.78 -1.57 -16.02
C GLU A 147 -29.03 -1.00 -16.73
N ASP A 148 -29.19 0.33 -16.73
CA ASP A 148 -30.31 1.00 -17.38
C ASP A 148 -30.24 0.91 -18.93
N PHE A 149 -29.04 0.81 -19.52
CA PHE A 149 -28.88 0.61 -20.97
C PHE A 149 -29.33 -0.79 -21.42
N TRP A 150 -29.19 -1.80 -20.56
CA TRP A 150 -29.53 -3.20 -20.87
C TRP A 150 -30.92 -3.64 -20.40
N LYS A 151 -31.73 -2.72 -19.88
CA LYS A 151 -33.16 -2.93 -19.59
C LYS A 151 -34.01 -2.70 -20.84
#